data_AF-A0A2S2PTE4-F1
#
_entry.id   AF-A0A2S2PTE4-F1
#
_cell.length_a   1.000
_cell.length_b   1.000
_cell.length_c   1.000
_cell.angle_alpha   90.00
_cell.angle_beta   90.00
_cell.angle_gamma   90.00
#
_symmetry.space_group_name_H-M   'P 1'
#
loop_
_entity.id
_entity.type
_entity.pdbx_description
1 polymer ?
#
loop_
_entity_poly.entity_id
_entity_poly.type
_entity_poly.pdbx_seq_one_letter_code
_entity_poly.pdbx_strand_id
1 'polypeptide(L)'
;VTIVYILLGFFGYLKYGEATKSSITLNLPIEDVAAQIAKICISLAVFCTYGLQFFVCLEIVWTKIQENFEKATIFHNYVLRTVLVTLSVVIAVAVPTIGPFIGLIGAFCFSLLG
;
A
#
# COMPACT_ATOMS: atom_id res chain seq x y z
N VAL A 1 11.05 3.22 -16.41
CA VAL A 1 9.77 3.01 -15.68
C VAL A 1 8.59 3.66 -16.39
N THR A 2 8.69 4.93 -16.81
CA THR A 2 7.59 5.69 -17.43
C THR A 2 7.00 5.02 -18.68
N ILE A 3 7.83 4.48 -19.58
CA ILE A 3 7.34 3.80 -20.79
C ILE A 3 6.50 2.56 -20.44
N VAL A 4 6.93 1.76 -19.46
CA VAL A 4 6.18 0.57 -19.03
C VAL A 4 4.83 0.98 -18.44
N TYR A 5 4.79 2.05 -17.63
CA TYR A 5 3.53 2.56 -17.08
C TYR A 5 2.60 3.13 -18.14
N ILE A 6 3.14 3.87 -19.13
CA ILE A 6 2.35 4.39 -20.26
C ILE A 6 1.77 3.23 -21.06
N LEU A 7 2.57 2.22 -21.42
CA LEU A 7 2.10 1.08 -22.20
C LEU A 7 1.05 0.27 -21.43
N LEU A 8 1.29 -0.02 -20.16
CA LEU A 8 0.38 -0.80 -19.32
C LEU A 8 -0.95 -0.06 -19.08
N GLY A 9 -0.88 1.27 -18.87
CA GLY A 9 -2.06 2.13 -18.78
C GLY A 9 -2.84 2.22 -20.09
N PHE A 10 -2.15 2.40 -21.22
CA PHE A 10 -2.75 2.52 -22.54
C PHE A 10 -3.44 1.22 -22.99
N PHE A 11 -2.74 0.07 -22.92
CA PHE A 11 -3.33 -1.23 -23.25
C PHE A 11 -4.42 -1.63 -22.25
N GLY A 12 -4.27 -1.28 -20.98
CA GLY A 12 -5.31 -1.46 -19.96
C GLY A 12 -6.60 -0.70 -20.31
N TYR A 13 -6.47 0.57 -20.70
CA TYR A 13 -7.61 1.40 -21.11
C TYR A 13 -8.25 0.91 -22.41
N LEU A 14 -7.47 0.49 -23.41
CA LEU A 14 -8.03 -0.08 -24.65
C LEU A 14 -8.85 -1.35 -24.40
N LYS A 15 -8.49 -2.16 -23.39
CA LYS A 15 -9.21 -3.42 -23.09
C LYS A 15 -10.52 -3.20 -22.33
N TYR A 16 -10.56 -2.26 -21.38
CA TYR A 16 -11.72 -2.06 -20.48
C TYR A 16 -12.53 -0.78 -20.77
N GLY A 17 -12.00 0.14 -21.58
CA GLY A 17 -12.66 1.39 -21.96
C GLY A 17 -13.08 2.23 -20.74
N GLU A 18 -14.28 2.78 -20.81
CA GLU A 18 -14.87 3.60 -19.72
C GLU A 18 -15.20 2.81 -18.45
N ALA A 19 -15.24 1.47 -18.51
CA ALA A 19 -15.46 0.63 -17.33
C ALA A 19 -14.21 0.46 -16.44
N THR A 20 -13.10 1.14 -16.77
CA THR A 20 -11.83 1.03 -16.05
C THR A 20 -11.93 1.63 -14.64
N LYS A 21 -12.02 0.78 -13.62
CA LYS A 21 -11.85 1.16 -12.20
C LYS A 21 -10.45 1.70 -11.88
N SER A 22 -10.32 2.38 -10.73
CA SER A 22 -9.08 3.04 -10.25
C SER A 22 -7.85 2.12 -10.12
N SER A 23 -8.02 0.80 -10.17
CA SER A 23 -6.92 -0.16 -10.31
C SER A 23 -7.26 -1.15 -11.42
N ILE A 24 -6.31 -1.37 -12.33
CA ILE A 24 -6.47 -2.30 -13.47
C ILE A 24 -6.75 -3.71 -12.97
N THR A 25 -6.14 -4.12 -11.85
CA THR A 25 -6.32 -5.45 -11.24
C THR A 25 -7.78 -5.74 -10.87
N LEU A 26 -8.56 -4.69 -10.57
CA LEU A 26 -9.97 -4.82 -10.20
C LEU A 26 -10.90 -5.03 -11.41
N ASN A 27 -10.44 -4.72 -12.63
CA ASN A 27 -11.20 -4.92 -13.86
C ASN A 27 -10.94 -6.29 -14.51
N LEU A 28 -9.94 -7.06 -14.05
CA LEU A 28 -9.64 -8.35 -14.67
C LEU A 28 -10.87 -9.29 -14.63
N PRO A 29 -11.27 -9.88 -15.77
CA PRO A 29 -12.41 -10.78 -15.85
C PRO A 29 -12.17 -12.00 -14.96
N ILE A 30 -13.23 -12.47 -14.31
CA ILE A 30 -13.17 -13.66 -13.44
C ILE A 30 -13.25 -14.94 -14.26
N GLU A 31 -13.77 -14.89 -15.49
CA GLU A 31 -13.99 -16.08 -16.32
C GLU A 31 -12.69 -16.60 -16.97
N ASP A 32 -11.69 -15.73 -17.15
CA ASP A 32 -10.41 -16.09 -17.77
C ASP A 32 -9.41 -16.65 -16.74
N VAL A 33 -8.94 -17.87 -16.97
CA VAL A 33 -7.95 -18.54 -16.09
C VAL A 33 -6.64 -17.74 -15.99
N ALA A 34 -6.17 -17.18 -17.10
CA ALA A 34 -4.96 -16.34 -17.11
C ALA A 34 -5.11 -15.08 -16.23
N ALA A 35 -6.30 -14.47 -16.24
CA ALA A 35 -6.61 -13.30 -15.44
C ALA A 35 -6.67 -13.64 -13.94
N GLN A 36 -7.21 -14.80 -13.59
CA GLN A 36 -7.22 -15.28 -12.21
C GLN A 36 -5.81 -15.56 -11.68
N ILE A 37 -4.97 -16.24 -12.49
CA ILE A 37 -3.57 -16.51 -12.11
C ILE A 37 -2.84 -15.19 -11.84
N ALA A 38 -2.99 -14.20 -12.72
CA ALA A 38 -2.39 -12.88 -12.52
C ALA A 38 -2.87 -12.20 -11.23
N LYS A 39 -4.18 -12.25 -10.93
CA LYS A 39 -4.73 -11.71 -9.67
C LYS A 39 -4.13 -12.41 -8.44
N ILE A 40 -4.00 -13.73 -8.47
CA ILE A 40 -3.41 -14.51 -7.36
C ILE A 40 -1.94 -14.13 -7.19
N CYS A 41 -1.16 -14.08 -8.27
CA CYS A 41 0.25 -13.69 -8.22
C CYS A 41 0.44 -12.28 -7.65
N ILE A 42 -0.37 -11.31 -8.07
CA ILE A 42 -0.34 -9.93 -7.54
C ILE A 42 -0.72 -9.93 -6.05
N SER A 43 -1.74 -10.69 -5.66
CA SER A 43 -2.19 -10.75 -4.26
C SER A 43 -1.12 -11.36 -3.35
N LEU A 44 -0.47 -12.44 -3.80
CA LEU A 44 0.67 -13.04 -3.10
C LEU A 44 1.86 -12.09 -3.01
N ALA A 45 2.19 -11.39 -4.09
CA ALA A 45 3.27 -10.40 -4.09
C ALA A 45 3.00 -9.29 -3.07
N VAL A 46 1.79 -8.72 -3.06
CA VAL A 46 1.41 -7.67 -2.09
C VAL A 46 1.42 -8.20 -0.65
N PHE A 47 0.93 -9.43 -0.42
CA PHE A 47 0.96 -10.05 0.90
C PHE A 47 2.40 -10.20 1.43
N CYS A 48 3.31 -10.70 0.59
CA CYS A 48 4.73 -10.83 0.95
C CYS A 48 5.40 -9.47 1.18
N THR A 49 5.14 -8.48 0.32
CA THR A 49 5.72 -7.13 0.44
C THR A 49 5.20 -6.40 1.68
N TYR A 50 3.93 -6.56 2.03
CA TYR A 50 3.34 -5.92 3.21
C TYR A 50 4.05 -6.32 4.51
N GLY A 51 4.35 -7.62 4.69
CA GLY A 51 5.07 -8.09 5.87
C GLY A 51 6.45 -7.46 6.01
N LEU A 52 7.19 -7.33 4.90
CA LEU A 52 8.50 -6.68 4.88
C LEU A 52 8.41 -5.19 5.19
N GLN A 53 7.47 -4.47 4.57
CA GLN A 53 7.29 -3.03 4.82
C GLN A 53 6.84 -2.75 6.25
N PHE A 54 5.94 -3.55 6.81
CA PHE A 54 5.51 -3.40 8.20
C PHE A 54 6.66 -3.61 9.19
N PHE A 55 7.54 -4.58 8.92
CA PHE A 55 8.75 -4.80 9.72
C PHE A 55 9.67 -3.57 9.72
N VAL A 56 9.95 -3.01 8.54
CA VAL A 56 10.80 -1.81 8.41
C VAL A 56 10.17 -0.61 9.14
N CYS A 57 8.86 -0.40 9.00
CA CYS A 57 8.17 0.67 9.71
C CYS A 57 8.27 0.50 11.24
N LEU A 58 8.08 -0.73 11.75
CA LEU A 58 8.21 -1.03 13.17
C LEU A 58 9.63 -0.76 13.68
N GLU A 59 10.64 -1.19 12.93
CA GLU A 59 12.05 -1.02 13.31
C GLU A 59 12.46 0.46 13.36
N ILE A 60 12.05 1.27 12.38
CA ILE A 60 12.33 2.72 12.36
C ILE A 60 11.68 3.41 13.56
N VAL A 61 10.40 3.12 13.83
CA VAL A 61 9.66 3.73 14.95
C VAL A 61 10.26 3.30 16.29
N TRP A 62 10.60 2.02 16.42
CA TRP A 62 11.24 1.49 17.62
C TRP A 62 12.59 2.14 17.89
N THR A 63 13.44 2.24 16.85
CA THR A 63 14.76 2.87 16.95
C THR A 63 14.65 4.34 17.40
N LYS A 64 13.73 5.10 16.81
CA LYS A 64 13.48 6.50 17.19
C LYS A 64 13.05 6.70 18.63
N ILE A 65 12.35 5.71 19.20
CA ILE A 65 11.84 5.79 20.56
C ILE A 65 12.90 5.33 21.56
N GLN A 66 13.68 4.31 21.22
CA GLN A 66 14.82 3.90 22.03
C GLN A 66 15.88 5.01 22.13
N GLU A 67 16.07 5.80 21.06
CA GLU A 67 16.93 7.00 21.09
C GLU A 67 16.44 8.08 22.07
N ASN A 68 15.12 8.21 22.27
CA ASN A 68 14.54 9.22 23.17
C ASN A 68 14.25 8.70 24.59
N PHE A 69 14.18 7.39 24.79
CA PHE A 69 13.89 6.75 26.08
C PHE A 69 14.91 5.64 26.38
N GLU A 70 15.96 5.99 27.13
CA GLU A 70 17.01 5.06 27.61
C GLU A 70 16.47 3.84 28.37
N LYS A 71 15.26 3.93 28.93
CA LYS A 71 14.56 2.83 29.62
C LYS A 71 13.23 2.51 28.95
N ALA A 72 13.27 2.15 27.67
CA ALA A 72 12.08 1.66 26.96
C ALA A 72 11.56 0.37 27.62
N THR A 73 10.58 0.53 28.51
CA THR A 73 9.91 -0.58 29.22
C THR A 73 9.05 -1.37 28.23
N ILE A 74 8.90 -2.68 28.41
CA ILE A 74 8.06 -3.60 27.59
C ILE A 74 6.68 -2.98 27.25
N PHE A 75 6.11 -2.20 28.18
CA PHE A 75 4.86 -1.45 28.00
C PHE A 75 4.86 -0.50 26.80
N HIS A 76 5.94 0.26 26.56
CA HIS A 76 6.03 1.19 25.43
C HIS A 76 6.03 0.44 24.09
N ASN A 77 6.67 -0.73 24.05
CA ASN A 77 6.68 -1.62 22.88
C ASN A 77 5.26 -2.08 22.50
N TYR A 78 4.47 -2.50 23.50
CA TYR A 78 3.07 -2.88 23.28
C TYR A 78 2.22 -1.69 22.83
N VAL A 79 2.34 -0.54 23.49
CA VAL A 79 1.58 0.67 23.12
C VAL A 79 1.89 1.10 21.69
N LEU A 80 3.15 1.11 21.28
CA LEU A 80 3.53 1.47 19.91
C LEU A 80 2.96 0.51 18.88
N ARG A 81 3.04 -0.79 19.15
CA ARG A 81 2.50 -1.79 18.26
C ARG A 81 0.98 -1.64 18.13
N THR A 82 0.28 -1.38 19.24
CA THR A 82 -1.16 -1.10 19.21
C THR A 82 -1.46 0.17 18.42
N VAL A 83 -0.76 1.28 18.67
CA VAL A 83 -0.98 2.56 17.98
C VAL A 83 -0.72 2.43 16.47
N LEU A 84 0.37 1.77 16.06
CA LEU A 84 0.69 1.58 14.64
C LEU A 84 -0.37 0.74 13.93
N VAL A 85 -0.85 -0.35 14.56
CA VAL A 85 -1.92 -1.17 13.99
C VAL A 85 -3.23 -0.39 13.95
N THR A 86 -3.60 0.33 15.01
CA THR A 86 -4.81 1.16 15.02
C THR A 86 -4.76 2.25 13.96
N LEU A 87 -3.62 2.94 13.79
CA LEU A 87 -3.45 3.94 12.74
C LEU A 87 -3.62 3.33 11.35
N SER A 88 -3.03 2.15 11.12
CA SER A 88 -3.18 1.39 9.86
C SER A 88 -4.65 1.07 9.57
N VAL A 89 -5.40 0.63 10.58
CA VAL A 89 -6.83 0.31 10.47
C VAL A 89 -7.66 1.56 10.23
N VAL A 90 -7.39 2.66 10.94
CA VAL A 90 -8.10 3.94 10.76
C VAL A 90 -7.91 4.46 9.34
N ILE A 91 -6.69 4.41 8.80
CA ILE A 91 -6.40 4.81 7.42
C ILE A 91 -7.15 3.91 6.42
N ALA A 92 -7.17 2.59 6.66
CA ALA A 92 -7.90 1.65 5.81
C ALA A 92 -9.42 1.90 5.82
N VAL A 93 -10.00 2.28 6.96
CA VAL A 93 -11.43 2.64 7.06
C VAL A 93 -11.72 4.00 6.41
N ALA A 94 -10.82 4.97 6.59
CA ALA A 94 -11.01 6.31 6.04
C ALA A 94 -10.96 6.35 4.51
N VAL A 95 -10.18 5.46 3.88
CA VAL A 95 -10.02 5.44 2.42
C VAL A 95 -10.27 4.03 1.86
N PRO A 96 -11.55 3.67 1.61
CA PRO A 96 -11.90 2.35 1.08
C PRO A 96 -11.54 2.15 -0.41
N THR A 97 -11.13 3.22 -1.11
CA THR A 97 -10.78 3.19 -2.54
C THR A 97 -9.33 3.60 -2.77
N ILE A 98 -8.59 2.80 -3.53
CA ILE A 98 -7.14 2.96 -3.76
C ILE A 98 -6.78 4.26 -4.51
N GLY A 99 -7.67 4.76 -5.38
CA GLY A 99 -7.40 5.95 -6.21
C GLY A 99 -7.11 7.23 -5.40
N PRO A 100 -8.07 7.71 -4.58
CA PRO A 100 -7.86 8.86 -3.71
C PRO A 100 -6.65 8.72 -2.75
N PHE A 101 -6.39 7.50 -2.27
CA PHE A 101 -5.26 7.21 -1.38
C PHE A 101 -3.90 7.47 -2.04
N ILE A 102 -3.71 6.96 -3.26
CA ILE A 102 -2.46 7.15 -4.03
C ILE A 102 -2.25 8.64 -4.33
N GLY A 103 -3.31 9.36 -4.71
CA GLY A 103 -3.24 10.80 -4.99
C GLY A 103 -2.83 11.63 -3.77
N LEU A 104 -3.40 11.33 -2.59
CA LEU A 104 -3.08 12.01 -1.34
C LEU A 104 -1.61 11.80 -0.93
N ILE A 105 -1.12 10.55 -0.95
CA ILE A 105 0.27 10.25 -0.59
C ILE A 105 1.23 10.95 -1.55
N GLY A 106 0.94 10.93 -2.86
CA GLY A 106 1.74 11.64 -3.85
C GLY A 106 1.85 13.12 -3.55
N ALA A 107 0.71 13.79 -3.34
CA ALA A 107 0.68 15.22 -3.00
C ALA A 107 1.42 15.53 -1.69
N PHE A 108 1.25 14.70 -0.66
CA PHE A 108 1.92 14.88 0.64
C PHE A 108 3.45 14.75 0.53
N CYS A 109 3.93 13.73 -0.17
CA CYS A 109 5.37 13.54 -0.41
C CYS A 109 5.96 14.68 -1.25
N PHE A 110 5.27 15.14 -2.29
CA PHE A 110 5.73 16.28 -3.09
C PHE A 110 5.79 17.57 -2.26
N SER A 111 4.83 17.79 -1.36
CA SER A 111 4.83 18.98 -0.48
C SER A 111 5.93 18.96 0.57
N LEU A 112 6.42 17.78 0.99
CA LEU A 112 7.51 17.65 1.97
C LEU A 112 8.90 17.73 1.34
N LEU A 113 9.04 17.37 0.06
CA LEU A 113 10.30 17.35 -0.68
C LEU A 113 10.52 18.60 -1.53
N GLY A 114 9.49 19.42 -1.73
CA GLY A 114 9.52 20.68 -2.48
C GLY A 114 9.92 21.89 -1.65
#